data_AF-A0A0F9R8F9-F1
#
_entry.id   AF-A0A0F9R8F9-F1
#
_cell.length_a   1.000
_cell.length_b   1.000
_cell.length_c   1.000
_cell.angle_alpha   90.00
_cell.angle_beta   90.00
_cell.angle_gamma   90.00
#
_symmetry.space_group_name_H-M   'P 1'
#
loop_
_entity.id
_entity.type
_entity.pdbx_description
1 polymer ?
#
loop_
_entity_poly.entity_id
_entity_poly.type
_entity_poly.pdbx_seq_one_letter_code
_entity_poly.pdbx_strand_id
1 'polypeptide(L)'
;MTKTMANHQLVEAWLAMNERSQAYLAKHIKVNPAIVSRFMNGMDVSAKVLLKMAEVTRLQLRIEFCKGCGKVINFTHPCPCSRKGVIR
;
A
#
# COMPACT_ATOMS: atom_id res chain seq x y z
N MET A 1 -11.36 -21.07 -2.54
CA MET A 1 -10.25 -20.13 -2.80
C MET A 1 -10.66 -18.74 -2.32
N THR A 2 -10.27 -18.35 -1.11
CA THR A 2 -10.44 -16.97 -0.64
C THR A 2 -9.45 -16.10 -1.42
N LYS A 3 -9.94 -15.32 -2.39
CA LYS A 3 -9.14 -14.32 -3.08
C LYS A 3 -8.78 -13.24 -2.04
N THR A 4 -7.55 -13.26 -1.54
CA THR A 4 -7.03 -12.15 -0.72
C THR A 4 -7.12 -10.88 -1.58
N MET A 5 -7.92 -9.90 -1.16
CA MET A 5 -7.97 -8.59 -1.83
C MET A 5 -6.68 -7.81 -1.55
N ALA A 6 -6.16 -7.13 -2.57
CA ALA A 6 -4.98 -6.28 -2.41
C ALA A 6 -5.34 -4.97 -1.69
N ASN A 7 -4.40 -4.41 -0.90
CA ASN A 7 -4.64 -3.19 -0.12
C ASN A 7 -5.16 -2.01 -0.94
N HIS A 8 -4.68 -1.84 -2.18
CA HIS A 8 -5.11 -0.74 -3.04
C HIS A 8 -6.60 -0.85 -3.40
N GLN A 9 -7.11 -2.07 -3.61
CA GLN A 9 -8.52 -2.32 -3.90
C GLN A 9 -9.41 -2.03 -2.69
N LEU A 10 -8.93 -2.32 -1.48
CA LEU A 10 -9.66 -1.98 -0.24
C LEU A 10 -9.79 -0.46 -0.08
N VAL A 11 -8.69 0.27 -0.32
CA VAL A 11 -8.70 1.73 -0.25
C VAL A 11 -9.53 2.35 -1.37
N GLU A 12 -9.50 1.78 -2.57
CA GLU A 12 -10.35 2.19 -3.70
C GLU A 12 -11.83 2.02 -3.40
N ALA A 13 -12.23 0.85 -2.88
CA ALA A 13 -13.60 0.62 -2.45
C ALA A 13 -14.04 1.61 -1.37
N TRP A 14 -13.17 1.89 -0.39
CA TRP A 14 -13.47 2.86 0.66
C TRP A 14 -13.65 4.28 0.12
N LEU A 15 -12.80 4.71 -0.82
CA LEU A 15 -12.92 6.02 -1.47
C LEU A 15 -14.26 6.13 -2.20
N ALA A 16 -14.66 5.10 -2.95
CA ALA A 16 -15.93 5.06 -3.67
C ALA A 16 -17.13 5.11 -2.70
N MET A 17 -17.11 4.31 -1.63
CA MET A 17 -18.19 4.28 -0.62
C MET A 17 -18.38 5.59 0.12
N ASN A 18 -17.33 6.41 0.24
CA ASN A 18 -17.36 7.68 0.98
C ASN A 18 -17.37 8.91 0.06
N GLU A 19 -17.53 8.71 -1.25
CA GLU A 19 -17.48 9.78 -2.27
C GLU A 19 -16.21 10.64 -2.14
N ARG A 20 -15.07 10.00 -1.84
CA ARG A 20 -13.77 10.66 -1.67
C ARG A 20 -12.87 10.42 -2.87
N SER A 21 -12.01 11.39 -3.16
CA SER A 21 -10.99 11.28 -4.21
C SER A 21 -9.63 10.84 -3.65
N GLN A 22 -8.73 10.39 -4.52
CA GLN A 22 -7.33 10.14 -4.14
C GLN A 22 -6.64 11.39 -3.58
N ALA A 23 -7.04 12.59 -4.06
CA ALA A 23 -6.53 13.86 -3.56
C ALA A 23 -6.92 14.12 -2.09
N TYR A 24 -8.10 13.63 -1.65
CA TYR A 24 -8.50 13.65 -0.25
C TYR A 24 -7.48 12.89 0.61
N LEU A 25 -7.12 11.66 0.22
CA LEU A 25 -6.12 10.86 0.93
C LEU A 25 -4.76 11.56 0.97
N ALA A 26 -4.27 12.04 -0.18
CA ALA A 26 -2.98 12.71 -0.28
C ALA A 26 -2.88 13.92 0.69
N LYS A 27 -3.95 14.72 0.76
CA LYS A 27 -4.05 15.86 1.67
C LYS A 27 -4.03 15.42 3.15
N HIS A 28 -4.80 14.40 3.53
CA HIS A 28 -4.94 13.97 4.92
C HIS A 28 -3.69 13.24 5.45
N ILE A 29 -3.03 12.45 4.62
CA ILE A 29 -1.78 11.76 5.00
C ILE A 29 -0.53 12.65 4.83
N LYS A 30 -0.72 13.87 4.27
CA LYS A 30 0.32 14.89 4.00
C LYS A 30 1.44 14.35 3.11
N VAL A 31 1.09 13.86 1.92
CA VAL A 31 2.05 13.35 0.92
C VAL A 31 1.76 13.90 -0.47
N ASN A 32 2.73 13.78 -1.37
CA ASN A 32 2.55 14.12 -2.78
C ASN A 32 1.45 13.22 -3.41
N PRO A 33 0.47 13.77 -4.16
CA PRO A 33 -0.58 12.98 -4.83
C PRO A 33 -0.05 11.84 -5.71
N ALA A 34 1.14 11.99 -6.30
CA ALA A 34 1.78 10.94 -7.08
C ALA A 34 2.03 9.67 -6.25
N ILE A 35 2.28 9.77 -4.94
CA ILE A 35 2.47 8.61 -4.07
C ILE A 35 1.16 7.82 -3.92
N VAL A 36 0.04 8.53 -3.76
CA VAL A 36 -1.28 7.87 -3.69
C VAL A 36 -1.62 7.22 -5.03
N SER A 37 -1.41 7.94 -6.14
CA SER A 37 -1.62 7.37 -7.48
C SER A 37 -0.78 6.12 -7.72
N ARG A 38 0.49 6.11 -7.27
CA ARG A 38 1.34 4.91 -7.35
C ARG A 38 0.77 3.74 -6.57
N PHE A 39 0.36 3.98 -5.33
CA PHE A 39 -0.28 2.96 -4.49
C PHE A 39 -1.57 2.41 -5.15
N MET A 40 -2.41 3.27 -5.71
CA MET A 40 -3.67 2.87 -6.35
C MET A 40 -3.44 2.02 -7.61
N ASN A 41 -2.32 2.25 -8.31
CA ASN A 41 -1.86 1.40 -9.41
C ASN A 41 -1.15 0.12 -8.94
N GLY A 42 -1.25 -0.22 -7.65
CA GLY A 42 -0.67 -1.42 -7.07
C GLY A 42 0.84 -1.35 -6.85
N MET A 43 1.49 -0.18 -6.95
CA MET A 43 2.92 -0.07 -6.64
C MET A 43 3.20 -0.04 -5.13
N ASP A 44 4.41 -0.46 -4.78
CA ASP A 44 4.93 -0.33 -3.42
C ASP A 44 5.05 1.15 -2.99
N VAL A 45 4.60 1.41 -1.77
CA VAL A 45 4.82 2.67 -1.05
C VAL A 45 5.43 2.38 0.31
N SER A 46 5.97 3.40 0.98
CA SER A 46 6.61 3.18 2.27
C SER A 46 5.61 2.74 3.34
N ALA A 47 6.09 1.97 4.33
CA ALA A 47 5.31 1.54 5.49
C ALA A 47 4.57 2.70 6.17
N LYS A 48 5.24 3.84 6.29
CA LYS A 48 4.70 5.07 6.88
C LYS A 48 3.48 5.59 6.13
N VAL A 49 3.47 5.49 4.80
CA VAL A 49 2.33 5.91 3.97
C VAL A 49 1.17 4.94 4.17
N LEU A 50 1.43 3.63 4.17
CA LEU A 50 0.42 2.59 4.42
C LEU A 50 -0.24 2.74 5.79
N LEU A 51 0.55 2.95 6.85
CA LEU A 51 0.03 3.17 8.21
C LEU A 51 -0.88 4.40 8.27
N LYS A 52 -0.45 5.52 7.70
CA LYS A 52 -1.28 6.74 7.65
C LYS A 52 -2.57 6.54 6.83
N MET A 53 -2.52 5.76 5.75
CA MET A 53 -3.72 5.41 4.99
C MET A 53 -4.67 4.56 5.83
N ALA A 54 -4.15 3.57 6.57
CA ALA A 54 -4.94 2.76 7.49
C ALA A 54 -5.58 3.61 8.59
N GLU A 55 -4.86 4.58 9.16
CA GLU A 55 -5.37 5.53 10.15
C GLU A 55 -6.53 6.37 9.59
N VAL A 56 -6.37 6.96 8.40
CA VAL A 56 -7.40 7.83 7.78
C VAL A 56 -8.63 7.03 7.37
N THR A 57 -8.43 5.85 6.78
CA THR A 57 -9.54 5.02 6.27
C THR A 57 -10.17 4.13 7.34
N ARG A 58 -9.49 3.95 8.48
CA ARG A 58 -9.82 2.95 9.53
C ARG A 58 -9.90 1.52 9.00
N LEU A 59 -9.18 1.22 7.91
CA LEU A 59 -9.09 -0.11 7.33
C LEU A 59 -7.94 -0.90 7.94
N GLN A 60 -8.14 -2.22 8.07
CA GLN A 60 -7.06 -3.16 8.37
C GLN A 60 -6.30 -3.49 7.08
N LEU A 61 -5.30 -2.66 6.76
CA LEU A 61 -4.41 -2.92 5.62
C LEU A 61 -3.34 -3.94 6.01
N ARG A 62 -3.09 -4.93 5.14
CA ARG A 62 -2.07 -5.96 5.36
C ARG A 62 -0.69 -5.39 5.08
N ILE A 63 0.19 -5.35 6.07
CA ILE A 63 1.58 -4.92 5.88
C ILE A 63 2.47 -6.15 5.89
N GLU A 64 3.17 -6.38 4.78
CA GLU A 64 4.13 -7.49 4.66
C GLU A 64 5.53 -6.95 4.42
N PHE A 65 6.54 -7.69 4.92
CA PHE A 65 7.94 -7.28 4.88
C PHE A 65 8.78 -8.32 4.11
N CYS A 66 9.70 -7.89 3.23
CA CYS A 66 10.73 -8.78 2.67
C CYS A 66 11.56 -9.30 3.84
N LYS A 67 11.65 -10.62 4.01
CA LYS A 67 12.52 -11.21 5.03
C LYS A 67 14.00 -10.84 4.84
N GLY A 68 14.46 -10.61 3.60
CA GLY A 68 15.85 -10.25 3.32
C GLY A 68 16.20 -8.76 3.51
N CYS A 69 15.28 -7.83 3.22
CA CYS A 69 15.53 -6.37 3.24
C CYS A 69 14.84 -5.65 4.40
N GLY A 70 13.90 -6.30 5.09
CA GLY A 70 13.01 -5.65 6.04
C GLY A 70 12.10 -4.57 5.42
N LYS A 71 12.10 -4.40 4.09
CA LYS A 71 11.25 -3.40 3.43
C LYS A 71 9.84 -3.91 3.29
N VAL A 72 8.87 -3.01 3.43
CA VAL A 72 7.47 -3.30 3.16
C VAL A 72 7.27 -3.58 1.67
N ILE A 73 6.57 -4.69 1.37
CA ILE A 73 6.23 -5.13 0.02
C ILE A 73 4.71 -5.29 -0.08
N ASN A 74 4.14 -4.81 -1.16
CA ASN A 74 2.71 -4.78 -1.41
C ASN A 74 2.37 -5.77 -2.56
N PHE A 75 2.81 -7.03 -2.42
CA PHE A 75 2.52 -8.24 -3.23
C PHE A 75 2.64 -8.23 -4.76
N THR A 76 2.70 -7.09 -5.44
CA THR A 76 2.69 -7.00 -6.90
C THR A 76 4.10 -7.10 -7.49
N HIS A 77 5.13 -6.74 -6.72
CA HIS A 77 6.51 -6.75 -7.18
C HIS A 77 7.46 -7.46 -6.19
N PRO A 78 8.40 -8.29 -6.67
CA PRO A 78 9.39 -8.92 -5.81
C PRO A 78 10.31 -7.85 -5.19
N CYS A 79 10.61 -7.91 -3.86
CA CYS A 79 11.54 -6.91 -3.26
C CYS A 79 12.83 -6.95 -4.08
N PRO A 80 13.40 -5.78 -4.44
CA PRO A 80 14.72 -5.71 -5.06
C PRO A 80 15.81 -6.44 -4.24
N CYS A 81 15.56 -6.71 -2.95
CA CYS A 81 16.38 -7.54 -2.07
C CYS A 81 16.47 -9.00 -2.46
N SER A 82 15.34 -9.57 -2.85
CA SER A 82 15.23 -10.98 -3.21
C SER A 82 15.90 -11.33 -4.55
N ARG A 83 16.27 -10.30 -5.35
CA ARG A 83 17.10 -10.47 -6.56
C ARG A 83 18.60 -10.49 -6.27
N LYS A 84 19.05 -10.02 -5.10
CA LYS A 84 20.44 -10.15 -4.67
C LYS A 84 20.60 -11.43 -3.85
N GLY A 85 20.67 -12.58 -4.53
CA GLY A 85 21.16 -13.84 -3.96
C GLY A 85 20.51 -14.29 -2.66
N VAL A 86 19.61 -15.26 -2.76
CA VAL A 86 19.11 -16.10 -1.67
C VAL A 86 20.19 -16.34 -0.58
N ILE A 87 20.01 -15.75 0.59
CA ILE A 87 20.50 -16.35 1.83
C ILE A 87 19.32 -17.16 2.36
N ARG A 88 19.51 -18.48 2.44
CA ARG A 88 18.54 -19.43 2.99
C ARG A 88 18.16 -19.07 4.42
#